data_AF-A0A2S9GEJ4-F1
#
_entry.id   AF-A0A2S9GEJ4-F1
#
_cell.length_a   1.000
_cell.length_b   1.000
_cell.length_c   1.000
_cell.angle_alpha   90.00
_cell.angle_beta   90.00
_cell.angle_gamma   90.00
#
_symmetry.space_group_name_H-M   'P 1'
#
loop_
_entity.id
_entity.type
_entity.pdbx_description
1 polymer ?
#
loop_
_entity_poly.entity_id
_entity_poly.type
_entity_poly.pdbx_seq_one_letter_code
_entity_poly.pdbx_strand_id
1 'polypeptide(L)'
;LHSLYPETADARVVFEKTLCRNDCPRLAPGDFASRPTVTTPHPGLALAGDGIRIDLPVALMERAATTGLAAANHLLDHFGLAGHD
;
A
#
# COMPACT_ATOMS: atom_id res chain seq x y z
N LEU A 1 -18.36 5.09 15.10
CA LEU A 1 -19.04 3.80 14.85
C LEU A 1 -20.55 3.99 14.83
N HIS A 2 -21.21 4.23 15.97
CA HIS A 2 -22.68 4.26 16.05
C HIS A 2 -23.37 5.38 15.25
N SER A 3 -22.68 6.48 14.93
CA SER A 3 -23.22 7.50 14.02
C SER A 3 -23.23 7.07 12.56
N LEU A 4 -22.33 6.16 12.16
CA LEU A 4 -22.24 5.59 10.81
C LEU A 4 -22.98 4.25 10.70
N TYR A 5 -23.02 3.49 11.80
CA TYR A 5 -23.65 2.17 11.92
C TYR A 5 -24.51 2.11 13.20
N PRO A 6 -25.70 2.74 13.21
CA PRO A 6 -26.57 2.80 14.40
C PRO A 6 -26.96 1.44 14.97
N GLU A 7 -27.09 0.42 14.13
CA GLU A 7 -27.40 -0.96 14.49
C GLU A 7 -26.35 -1.60 15.43
N THR A 8 -25.15 -1.01 15.52
CA THR A 8 -24.09 -1.47 16.42
C THR A 8 -24.21 -0.92 17.83
N ALA A 9 -25.19 -0.07 18.14
CA ALA A 9 -25.31 0.61 19.42
C ALA A 9 -25.37 -0.35 20.63
N ASP A 10 -26.09 -1.46 20.49
CA ASP A 10 -26.23 -2.47 21.56
C ASP A 10 -25.17 -3.58 21.47
N ALA A 11 -24.28 -3.52 20.48
CA ALA A 11 -23.25 -4.53 20.29
C ALA A 11 -22.21 -4.44 21.42
N ARG A 12 -21.83 -5.60 21.97
CA ARG A 12 -20.82 -5.70 23.03
C ARG A 12 -19.52 -6.23 22.45
N VAL A 13 -18.40 -5.62 22.85
CA VAL A 13 -17.07 -6.16 22.54
C VAL A 13 -16.90 -7.48 23.28
N VAL A 14 -16.83 -8.58 22.53
CA VAL A 14 -16.58 -9.92 23.09
C VAL A 14 -15.09 -10.21 23.26
N PHE A 15 -14.25 -9.54 22.48
CA PHE A 15 -12.80 -9.69 22.50
C PHE A 15 -12.14 -8.46 21.87
N GLU A 16 -11.05 -8.00 22.46
CA GLU A 16 -10.22 -6.92 21.93
C GLU A 16 -8.75 -7.28 22.12
N LYS A 17 -7.93 -6.98 21.12
CA LYS A 17 -6.48 -7.12 21.20
C LYS A 17 -5.79 -6.00 20.47
N THR A 18 -5.05 -5.18 21.21
CA THR A 18 -4.15 -4.17 20.65
C THR A 18 -2.79 -4.80 20.40
N LEU A 19 -2.31 -4.71 19.15
CA LEU A 19 -0.97 -5.14 18.77
C LEU A 19 -0.10 -3.90 18.59
N CYS A 20 0.93 -3.76 19.41
CA CYS A 20 1.97 -2.76 19.22
C CYS A 20 3.24 -3.49 18.75
N ARG A 21 3.57 -3.33 17.48
CA ARG A 21 4.70 -3.98 16.82
C ARG A 21 5.37 -2.97 15.89
N ASN A 22 6.67 -3.11 15.70
CA ASN A 22 7.43 -2.34 14.70
C ASN A 22 7.36 -3.01 13.32
N ASP A 23 6.18 -3.45 12.91
CA ASP A 23 5.92 -4.10 11.62
C ASP A 23 5.17 -3.20 10.63
N CYS A 24 4.72 -2.02 11.07
CA CYS A 24 4.19 -1.00 10.17
C CYS A 24 5.32 -0.22 9.47
N PRO A 25 5.21 0.02 8.16
CA PRO A 25 6.18 0.85 7.45
C PRO A 25 6.18 2.26 8.04
N ARG A 26 7.35 2.74 8.42
CA ARG A 26 7.52 4.10 8.94
C ARG A 26 7.29 5.12 7.82
N LEU A 27 6.45 6.12 8.09
CA LEU A 27 6.14 7.22 7.18
C LEU A 27 6.61 8.58 7.75
N ALA A 28 7.86 8.68 8.18
CA ALA A 28 8.37 9.92 8.78
C ALA A 28 8.89 10.92 7.72
N PRO A 29 8.96 12.22 8.05
CA PRO A 29 9.64 13.20 7.20
C PRO A 29 11.06 12.73 6.83
N GLY A 30 11.41 12.85 5.55
CA GLY A 30 12.69 12.39 4.99
C GLY A 30 12.71 10.96 4.45
N ASP A 31 11.79 10.08 4.88
CA ASP A 31 11.77 8.68 4.42
C ASP A 31 11.46 8.56 2.92
N PHE A 32 10.82 9.55 2.31
CA PHE A 32 10.42 9.50 0.90
C PHE A 32 11.62 9.29 -0.05
N ALA A 33 12.75 9.93 0.23
CA ALA A 33 13.91 9.91 -0.66
C ALA A 33 14.62 8.55 -0.68
N SER A 34 14.62 7.81 0.44
CA SER A 34 15.31 6.53 0.59
C SER A 34 14.42 5.31 0.31
N ARG A 35 13.12 5.52 0.04
CA ARG A 35 12.22 4.42 -0.30
C ARG A 35 12.60 3.77 -1.62
N PRO A 36 12.53 2.43 -1.71
CA PRO A 36 12.64 1.74 -2.98
C PRO A 36 11.49 2.14 -3.90
N THR A 37 11.76 2.15 -5.20
CA THR A 37 10.80 2.41 -6.27
C THR A 37 10.15 1.12 -6.75
N VAL A 38 9.11 1.25 -7.58
CA VAL A 38 8.45 0.12 -8.25
C VAL A 38 9.43 -0.70 -9.10
N THR A 39 10.27 -0.03 -9.88
CA THR A 39 11.25 -0.66 -10.77
C THR A 39 12.45 -1.19 -9.99
N THR A 40 12.93 -2.38 -10.35
CA THR A 40 14.17 -2.95 -9.82
C THR A 40 15.18 -3.20 -10.94
N PRO A 41 16.46 -3.48 -10.63
CA PRO A 41 17.44 -3.89 -11.64
C PRO A 41 17.14 -5.25 -12.30
N HIS A 42 16.19 -6.02 -11.76
CA HIS A 42 15.82 -7.34 -12.26
C HIS A 42 14.55 -7.23 -13.12
N PRO A 43 14.61 -7.50 -14.45
CA PRO A 43 13.48 -7.23 -15.35
C PRO A 43 12.16 -7.96 -14.99
N GLY A 44 12.25 -9.12 -14.34
CA GLY A 44 11.09 -9.90 -13.90
C GLY A 44 10.64 -9.63 -12.46
N LEU A 45 11.17 -8.60 -11.79
CA LEU A 45 10.84 -8.30 -10.39
C LEU A 45 10.50 -6.81 -10.23
N ALA A 46 9.29 -6.55 -9.73
CA ALA A 46 8.81 -5.22 -9.36
C ALA A 46 8.40 -5.20 -7.88
N LEU A 47 8.42 -4.02 -7.27
CA LEU A 47 8.02 -3.80 -5.88
C LEU A 47 6.69 -3.06 -5.79
N ALA A 48 5.85 -3.46 -4.84
CA ALA A 48 4.60 -2.79 -4.50
C ALA A 48 4.34 -2.82 -2.99
N GLY A 49 3.58 -1.83 -2.49
CA GLY A 49 3.20 -1.72 -1.08
C GLY A 49 3.39 -0.32 -0.50
N ASP A 50 2.94 -0.15 0.75
CA ASP A 50 2.93 1.14 1.47
C ASP A 50 4.34 1.73 1.70
N GLY A 51 5.36 0.87 1.66
CA GLY A 51 6.77 1.26 1.74
C GLY A 51 7.38 1.72 0.41
N ILE A 52 6.67 1.53 -0.72
CA ILE A 52 7.22 1.81 -2.05
C ILE A 52 6.97 3.26 -2.44
N ARG A 53 8.01 3.89 -3.00
CA ARG A 53 7.95 5.26 -3.49
C ARG A 53 7.09 5.32 -4.75
N ILE A 54 6.23 6.32 -4.77
CA ILE A 54 5.50 6.75 -5.95
C ILE A 54 5.28 8.25 -5.85
N ASP A 55 5.38 8.95 -6.97
CA ASP A 55 5.28 10.41 -7.05
C ASP A 55 3.81 10.86 -7.16
N LEU A 56 2.96 10.26 -6.34
CA LEU A 56 1.52 10.54 -6.22
C LEU A 56 1.17 10.81 -4.74
N PRO A 57 0.20 11.69 -4.46
CA PRO A 57 -0.18 12.07 -3.10
C PRO A 57 -1.05 11.00 -2.41
N VAL A 58 -0.58 9.76 -2.37
CA VAL A 58 -1.31 8.58 -1.85
C VAL A 58 -0.75 8.12 -0.50
N ALA A 59 -1.55 7.47 0.34
CA ALA A 59 -1.09 6.98 1.64
C ALA A 59 -1.60 5.57 1.97
N LEU A 60 -0.83 4.82 2.78
CA LEU A 60 -1.22 3.50 3.28
C LEU A 60 -1.77 2.62 2.15
N MET A 61 -2.92 1.97 2.38
CA MET A 61 -3.60 1.06 1.46
C MET A 61 -3.76 1.61 0.04
N GLU A 62 -3.99 2.92 -0.12
CA GLU A 62 -4.07 3.55 -1.45
C GLU A 62 -2.72 3.44 -2.16
N ARG A 63 -1.62 3.75 -1.47
CA ARG A 63 -0.27 3.61 -2.02
C ARG A 63 0.06 2.17 -2.37
N ALA A 64 -0.29 1.19 -1.52
CA ALA A 64 -0.13 -0.23 -1.89
C ALA A 64 -0.88 -0.57 -3.18
N ALA A 65 -2.13 -0.14 -3.31
CA ALA A 65 -2.92 -0.38 -4.51
C ALA A 65 -2.31 0.29 -5.75
N THR A 66 -1.96 1.58 -5.66
CA THR A 66 -1.39 2.36 -6.76
C THR A 66 -0.03 1.80 -7.20
N THR A 67 0.85 1.48 -6.25
CA THR A 67 2.16 0.87 -6.58
C THR A 67 2.01 -0.55 -7.12
N GLY A 68 0.98 -1.29 -6.68
CA GLY A 68 0.61 -2.59 -7.26
C GLY A 68 0.21 -2.50 -8.72
N LEU A 69 -0.62 -1.51 -9.08
CA LEU A 69 -1.01 -1.27 -10.47
C LEU A 69 0.21 -0.85 -11.31
N ALA A 70 1.03 0.07 -10.81
CA ALA A 70 2.26 0.48 -11.48
C ALA A 70 3.25 -0.69 -11.68
N ALA A 71 3.40 -1.57 -10.68
CA ALA A 71 4.24 -2.76 -10.76
C ALA A 71 3.71 -3.75 -11.79
N ALA A 72 2.39 -3.98 -11.83
CA ALA A 72 1.76 -4.83 -12.83
C ALA A 72 2.00 -4.29 -14.24
N ASN A 73 1.77 -3.00 -14.47
CA ASN A 73 2.03 -2.36 -15.76
C ASN A 73 3.49 -2.47 -16.19
N HIS A 74 4.44 -2.27 -15.26
CA HIS A 74 5.86 -2.42 -15.55
C HIS A 74 6.22 -3.84 -16.01
N LEU A 75 5.67 -4.87 -15.35
CA LEU A 75 5.88 -6.26 -15.75
C LEU A 75 5.18 -6.60 -17.06
N LEU A 76 3.95 -6.12 -17.27
CA LEU A 76 3.21 -6.34 -18.52
C LEU A 76 3.96 -5.74 -19.71
N ASP A 77 4.47 -4.52 -19.57
CA ASP A 77 5.29 -3.85 -20.59
C ASP A 77 6.57 -4.66 -20.91
N HIS A 78 7.24 -5.19 -19.88
CA HIS A 78 8.40 -6.07 -20.07
C HIS A 78 8.08 -7.32 -20.91
N PHE A 79 6.87 -7.86 -20.79
CA PHE A 79 6.40 -9.00 -21.59
C PHE A 79 5.70 -8.61 -22.90
N GLY A 80 5.65 -7.32 -23.24
CA GLY A 80 4.96 -6.83 -24.45
C GLY A 80 3.43 -6.97 -24.39
N LEU A 81 2.85 -6.96 -23.19
CA LEU A 81 1.42 -7.05 -22.94
C LEU A 81 0.83 -5.68 -22.58
N ALA A 82 -0.45 -5.47 -22.88
CA ALA A 82 -1.14 -4.23 -22.56
C ALA A 82 -1.39 -4.10 -21.05
N GLY A 83 -1.07 -2.92 -20.50
CA GLY A 83 -1.37 -2.52 -19.12
C GLY A 83 -2.71 -1.77 -18.98
N HIS A 84 -2.87 -1.08 -17.84
CA HIS A 84 -4.05 -0.27 -17.51
C HIS A 84 -3.63 1.15 -17.08
N ASP A 85 -4.42 2.17 -17.41
CA ASP A 85 -4.16 3.57 -17.02
C ASP A 85 -4.81 3.94 -15.68
#